data_AF-A0AA38CCT7-F1
#
_entry.id   AF-A0AA38CCT7-F1
#
_cell.length_a   1.000
_cell.length_b   1.000
_cell.length_c   1.000
_cell.angle_alpha   90.00
_cell.angle_beta   90.00
_cell.angle_gamma   90.00
#
_symmetry.space_group_name_H-M   'P 1'
#
loop_
_entity.id
_entity.type
_entity.pdbx_description
1 polymer ?
#
loop_
_entity_poly.entity_id
_entity_poly.type
_entity_poly.pdbx_seq_one_letter_code
_entity_poly.pdbx_strand_id
1 'polypeptide(L)'
;TFRLKVIPAKTYLLRIINAALNDELFFAIANHTLTVVETDAVYVKPFQTNVILISPGQTTNVLFTAKSQPAPNATFLMSARPYVTGTGTFDNSTTVGILEYVSTNVRSANSSLSLFPVMKPTLPALNDTSFAANFSQKIRSLGSKNSSGCSSE
;
A
#
# COMPACT_ATOMS: atom_id res chain seq x y z
N THR A 1 1.31 17.43 -4.04
CA THR A 1 1.83 16.12 -3.59
C THR A 1 1.39 15.87 -2.16
N PHE A 2 0.86 14.69 -1.85
CA PHE A 2 0.33 14.36 -0.52
C PHE A 2 1.46 14.00 0.47
N ARG A 3 1.33 14.43 1.74
CA ARG A 3 2.27 14.11 2.82
C ARG A 3 1.53 13.54 4.03
N LEU A 4 1.91 12.34 4.46
CA LEU A 4 1.39 11.69 5.66
C LEU A 4 2.44 11.74 6.77
N LYS A 5 2.15 12.47 7.85
CA LYS A 5 3.03 12.55 9.02
C LYS A 5 2.76 11.38 9.96
N VAL A 6 3.82 10.66 10.34
CA VAL A 6 3.73 9.50 11.23
C VAL A 6 4.72 9.58 12.38
N ILE A 7 4.31 9.02 13.52
CA ILE A 7 5.14 8.86 14.71
C ILE A 7 5.71 7.43 14.66
N PRO A 8 7.01 7.25 14.95
CA PRO A 8 7.61 5.92 15.04
C PRO A 8 6.82 4.97 15.96
N ALA A 9 6.77 3.68 15.60
CA ALA A 9 6.08 2.62 16.34
C ALA A 9 4.56 2.79 16.53
N LYS A 10 3.92 3.75 15.85
CA LYS A 10 2.46 3.88 15.83
C LYS A 10 1.84 3.14 14.64
N THR A 11 0.65 2.59 14.88
CA THR A 11 -0.17 1.96 13.85
C THR A 11 -1.23 2.93 13.36
N TYR A 12 -1.41 2.98 12.04
CA TYR A 12 -2.34 3.88 11.38
C TYR A 12 -3.31 3.06 10.51
N LEU A 13 -4.57 3.46 10.53
CA LEU A 13 -5.60 2.96 9.63
C LEU A 13 -5.69 3.90 8.42
N LEU A 14 -5.40 3.38 7.24
CA LEU A 14 -5.57 4.07 5.97
C LEU A 14 -6.84 3.56 5.30
N ARG A 15 -7.76 4.49 5.01
CA ARG A 15 -8.94 4.22 4.18
C ARG A 15 -8.60 4.59 2.75
N ILE A 16 -8.42 3.57 1.92
CA ILE A 16 -8.01 3.72 0.52
C ILE A 16 -9.26 3.61 -0.34
N ILE A 17 -9.42 4.58 -1.23
CA ILE A 17 -10.58 4.72 -2.11
C ILE A 17 -10.05 4.88 -3.52
N ASN A 18 -10.46 4.01 -4.44
CA ASN A 18 -10.16 4.21 -5.85
C ASN A 18 -11.30 5.01 -6.50
N ALA A 19 -11.05 6.28 -6.76
CA ALA A 19 -11.95 7.19 -7.45
C ALA A 19 -11.55 7.41 -8.93
N ALA A 20 -10.67 6.58 -9.48
CA ALA A 20 -10.36 6.57 -10.91
C ALA A 20 -11.53 5.99 -11.71
N LEU A 21 -11.62 6.36 -13.00
CA LEU A 21 -12.73 5.96 -13.86
C LEU A 21 -12.53 4.56 -14.46
N ASN A 22 -11.32 4.27 -14.96
CA ASN A 22 -11.09 3.13 -15.85
C ASN A 22 -9.97 2.18 -15.38
N ASP A 23 -9.18 2.56 -14.37
CA ASP A 23 -7.97 1.84 -14.02
C ASP A 23 -8.02 1.26 -12.61
N GLU A 24 -7.72 -0.03 -12.49
CA GLU A 24 -7.36 -0.63 -11.21
C GLU A 24 -5.99 -0.13 -10.80
N LEU A 25 -5.77 0.09 -9.51
CA LEU A 25 -4.52 0.66 -9.02
C LEU A 25 -3.81 -0.31 -8.09
N PHE A 26 -2.52 -0.53 -8.34
CA PHE A 26 -1.59 -1.04 -7.35
C PHE A 26 -1.18 0.07 -6.40
N PHE A 27 -1.34 -0.13 -5.11
CA PHE A 27 -0.86 0.78 -4.07
C PHE A 27 0.13 0.09 -3.14
N ALA A 28 1.23 0.78 -2.82
CA ALA A 28 2.25 0.28 -1.92
C ALA A 28 2.94 1.40 -1.15
N ILE A 29 3.48 1.06 0.02
CA ILE A 29 4.27 1.96 0.86
C ILE A 29 5.69 1.40 0.96
N ALA A 30 6.70 2.22 0.66
CA ALA A 30 8.08 1.77 0.65
C ALA A 30 8.50 1.22 2.01
N ASN A 31 9.03 -0.01 2.05
CA ASN A 31 9.52 -0.65 3.26
C ASN A 31 8.48 -0.79 4.40
N HIS A 32 7.19 -0.85 4.06
CA HIS A 32 6.10 -1.10 5.02
C HIS A 32 5.21 -2.22 4.54
N THR A 33 4.78 -3.05 5.49
CA THR A 33 3.78 -4.09 5.26
C THR A 33 2.40 -3.53 5.61
N LEU A 34 1.44 -3.80 4.75
CA LEU A 34 0.04 -3.41 4.89
C LEU A 34 -0.76 -4.63 5.36
N THR A 35 -1.69 -4.41 6.29
CA THR A 35 -2.64 -5.44 6.74
C THR A 35 -4.02 -5.02 6.30
N VAL A 36 -4.61 -5.75 5.35
CA VAL A 36 -5.98 -5.49 4.89
C VAL A 36 -6.94 -6.02 5.94
N VAL A 37 -7.91 -5.21 6.37
CA VAL A 37 -8.89 -5.60 7.40
C VAL A 37 -10.33 -5.43 6.95
N GLU A 38 -10.57 -4.62 5.93
CA GLU A 38 -11.91 -4.35 5.41
C GLU A 38 -11.84 -4.10 3.91
N THR A 39 -12.83 -4.60 3.18
CA THR A 39 -13.04 -4.33 1.76
C THR A 39 -14.53 -4.05 1.56
N ASP A 40 -14.86 -2.97 0.84
CA ASP A 40 -16.22 -2.56 0.49
C ASP A 40 -17.19 -2.53 1.68
N ALA A 41 -16.75 -1.90 2.77
CA ALA A 41 -17.48 -1.78 4.04
C ALA A 41 -17.77 -3.11 4.76
N VAL A 42 -17.10 -4.20 4.36
CA VAL A 42 -17.22 -5.52 4.98
C VAL A 42 -15.87 -5.93 5.57
N TYR A 43 -15.89 -6.35 6.84
CA TYR A 43 -14.69 -6.89 7.48
C TYR A 43 -14.27 -8.19 6.82
N VAL A 44 -13.01 -8.24 6.43
CA VAL A 44 -12.38 -9.41 5.84
C VAL A 44 -11.41 -10.03 6.84
N LYS A 45 -11.05 -11.28 6.60
CA LYS A 45 -10.01 -11.93 7.40
C LYS A 45 -8.69 -11.16 7.23
N PRO A 46 -8.06 -10.67 8.32
CA PRO A 46 -6.85 -9.87 8.19
C PRO A 46 -5.73 -10.65 7.50
N PHE A 47 -5.14 -10.07 6.46
CA PHE A 47 -3.98 -10.63 5.79
C PHE A 47 -2.94 -9.56 5.50
N GLN A 48 -1.66 -9.95 5.54
CA GLN A 48 -0.53 -9.06 5.30
C GLN A 48 -0.12 -9.09 3.83
N THR A 49 0.17 -7.92 3.27
CA THR A 49 0.65 -7.74 1.91
C THR A 49 1.49 -6.48 1.79
N ASN A 50 2.41 -6.43 0.84
CA ASN A 50 3.21 -5.23 0.57
C ASN A 50 2.55 -4.30 -0.46
N VAL A 51 1.68 -4.89 -1.30
CA VAL A 51 0.98 -4.20 -2.39
C VAL A 51 -0.48 -4.62 -2.32
N ILE A 52 -1.37 -3.66 -2.47
CA ILE A 52 -2.80 -3.90 -2.65
C ILE A 52 -3.21 -3.59 -4.08
N LEU A 53 -4.19 -4.32 -4.58
CA LEU A 53 -4.89 -4.00 -5.82
C LEU A 53 -6.28 -3.48 -5.44
N ILE A 54 -6.68 -2.34 -6.01
CA ILE A 54 -7.99 -1.73 -5.76
C ILE A 54 -8.66 -1.35 -7.09
N SER A 55 -9.85 -1.88 -7.33
CA SER A 55 -10.61 -1.58 -8.55
C SER A 55 -11.41 -0.28 -8.43
N PRO A 56 -11.76 0.40 -9.53
CA PRO A 56 -12.59 1.60 -9.51
C PRO A 56 -13.86 1.45 -8.67
N GLY A 57 -14.14 2.42 -7.81
CA GLY A 57 -15.32 2.41 -6.93
C GLY A 57 -15.18 1.56 -5.66
N GLN A 58 -14.14 0.72 -5.56
CA GLN A 58 -13.89 -0.05 -4.35
C GLN A 58 -13.27 0.80 -3.24
N THR A 59 -13.48 0.34 -2.01
CA THR A 59 -12.82 0.90 -0.82
C THR A 59 -12.17 -0.21 -0.01
N THR A 60 -11.00 0.06 0.56
CA THR A 60 -10.29 -0.91 1.39
C THR A 60 -9.65 -0.20 2.57
N ASN A 61 -9.84 -0.75 3.78
CA ASN A 61 -9.14 -0.27 4.96
C ASN A 61 -7.91 -1.14 5.22
N VAL A 62 -6.77 -0.48 5.33
CA VAL A 62 -5.49 -1.12 5.61
C VAL A 62 -4.86 -0.54 6.85
N LEU A 63 -4.34 -1.41 7.71
CA LEU A 63 -3.48 -1.02 8.82
C LEU A 63 -2.04 -1.09 8.37
N PHE A 64 -1.24 -0.08 8.71
CA PHE A 64 0.21 -0.20 8.65
C PHE A 64 0.83 0.33 9.93
N THR A 65 1.98 -0.26 10.30
CA THR A 65 2.73 0.15 11.48
C THR A 65 4.00 0.86 11.04
N ALA A 66 4.18 2.09 11.52
CA ALA A 66 5.39 2.85 11.30
C ALA A 66 6.58 2.15 11.98
N LYS A 67 7.71 2.06 11.29
CA LYS A 67 8.93 1.46 11.81
C LYS A 67 9.37 2.18 13.09
N SER A 68 9.75 1.40 14.11
CA SER A 68 10.24 1.95 15.38
C SER A 68 11.55 2.71 15.24
N GLN A 69 12.40 2.27 14.31
CA GLN A 69 13.68 2.88 13.97
C GLN A 69 13.70 3.17 12.46
N PRO A 70 13.11 4.28 12.00
CA PRO A 70 13.26 4.69 10.61
C PRO A 70 14.72 5.03 10.34
N ALA A 71 15.20 4.80 9.10
CA ALA A 71 16.51 5.25 8.70
C ALA A 71 16.63 6.78 8.87
N PRO A 72 17.75 7.30 9.39
CA PRO A 72 17.90 8.71 9.70
C PRO A 72 17.69 9.55 8.44
N ASN A 73 16.75 10.49 8.52
CA ASN A 73 16.34 11.38 7.44
C ASN A 73 15.87 10.68 6.13
N ALA A 74 15.45 9.41 6.18
CA ALA A 74 14.92 8.74 5.00
C ALA A 74 13.51 9.24 4.65
N THR A 75 13.27 9.44 3.35
CA THR A 75 11.94 9.75 2.83
C THR A 75 11.31 8.48 2.30
N PHE A 76 10.20 8.06 2.89
CA PHE A 76 9.47 6.89 2.44
C PHE A 76 8.38 7.31 1.45
N LEU A 77 8.36 6.71 0.27
CA LEU A 77 7.35 7.01 -0.72
C LEU A 77 6.17 6.04 -0.64
N MET A 78 4.99 6.58 -0.80
CA MET A 78 3.78 5.84 -1.14
C MET A 78 3.60 5.97 -2.64
N SER A 79 3.27 4.89 -3.34
CA SER A 79 3.06 4.96 -4.79
C SER A 79 1.78 4.25 -5.18
N ALA A 80 1.08 4.85 -6.14
CA ALA A 80 -0.02 4.23 -6.85
C ALA A 80 0.32 4.16 -8.34
N ARG A 81 0.09 3.00 -8.95
CA ARG A 81 0.30 2.75 -10.38
C ARG A 81 -0.86 1.93 -10.94
N PRO A 82 -1.32 2.19 -12.17
CA PRO A 82 -2.40 1.39 -12.74
C PRO A 82 -1.96 -0.04 -13.06
N TYR A 83 -2.91 -0.96 -12.96
CA TYR A 83 -2.85 -2.32 -13.46
C TYR A 83 -3.67 -2.39 -14.75
N VAL A 84 -3.04 -2.82 -15.83
CA VAL A 84 -3.62 -2.79 -17.18
C VAL A 84 -3.28 -4.06 -17.93
N THR A 85 -4.31 -4.77 -18.39
CA THR A 85 -4.19 -5.94 -19.27
C THR A 85 -4.77 -5.70 -20.66
N GLY A 86 -5.43 -4.55 -20.88
CA GLY A 86 -6.05 -4.17 -22.15
C GLY A 86 -5.12 -3.43 -23.11
N THR A 87 -5.49 -3.38 -24.39
CA THR A 87 -4.74 -2.73 -25.48
C THR A 87 -5.13 -1.27 -25.72
N GLY A 88 -5.85 -0.64 -24.78
CA GLY A 88 -6.32 0.75 -24.87
C GLY A 88 -5.25 1.78 -24.50
N THR A 89 -5.54 3.07 -24.71
CA THR A 89 -4.69 4.17 -24.23
C THR A 89 -4.86 4.34 -22.72
N PHE A 90 -3.77 4.24 -21.96
CA PHE A 90 -3.78 4.42 -20.50
C PHE A 90 -2.64 5.33 -20.07
N ASP A 91 -2.79 6.00 -18.93
CA ASP A 91 -1.71 6.79 -18.33
C ASP A 91 -0.80 5.87 -17.50
N ASN A 92 0.46 5.69 -17.91
CA ASN A 92 1.46 4.92 -17.16
C ASN A 92 2.17 5.74 -16.08
N SER A 93 1.62 6.90 -15.71
CA SER A 93 2.18 7.71 -14.63
C SER A 93 2.05 6.99 -13.29
N THR A 94 3.09 7.10 -12.47
CA THR A 94 3.06 6.62 -11.09
C THR A 94 2.82 7.81 -10.18
N THR A 95 1.68 7.83 -9.49
CA THR A 95 1.38 8.85 -8.50
C THR A 95 2.17 8.56 -7.23
N VAL A 96 2.75 9.61 -6.62
CA VAL A 96 3.62 9.48 -5.46
C VAL A 96 3.12 10.34 -4.30
N GLY A 97 3.07 9.75 -3.11
CA GLY A 97 2.88 10.42 -1.83
C GLY A 97 4.13 10.27 -0.96
N ILE A 98 4.25 11.12 0.05
CA ILE A 98 5.40 11.12 0.96
C ILE A 98 4.94 10.71 2.35
N LEU A 99 5.59 9.72 2.94
CA LEU A 99 5.43 9.33 4.33
C LEU A 99 6.59 9.95 5.13
N GLU A 100 6.24 10.90 6.01
CA GLU A 100 7.17 11.74 6.74
C GLU A 100 7.18 11.34 8.22
N TYR A 101 8.34 10.90 8.72
CA TYR A 101 8.50 10.54 10.13
C TYR A 101 8.75 11.80 10.96
N VAL A 102 7.86 12.05 11.92
CA VAL A 102 8.03 13.14 12.88
C VAL A 102 8.99 12.69 13.97
N SER A 103 10.16 13.33 14.05
CA SER A 103 11.08 13.13 15.16
C SER A 103 10.46 13.68 16.44
N THR A 104 10.38 12.84 17.48
CA THR A 104 10.01 13.28 18.84
C THR A 104 11.21 13.83 19.62
N ASN A 105 12.43 13.73 19.07
CA ASN A 105 13.64 14.26 19.66
C ASN A 105 13.98 15.62 19.05
N VAL A 106 13.70 16.70 19.79
CA VAL A 106 13.94 18.11 19.43
C VAL A 106 15.45 18.48 19.55
N ARG A 107 16.34 17.55 19.24
CA ARG A 107 17.80 17.78 19.29
C ARG A 107 18.47 17.34 18.00
N SER A 108 18.21 18.11 16.94
CA SER A 108 19.24 18.60 16.02
C SER A 108 18.52 19.29 14.87
N ALA A 109 18.30 20.60 15.02
CA ALA A 109 17.90 21.46 13.90
C ALA A 109 19.12 21.88 13.05
N ASN A 110 20.16 21.04 12.99
CA ASN A 110 21.36 21.25 12.18
C ASN A 110 21.65 19.96 11.40
N SER A 111 20.82 19.63 10.41
CA SER A 111 21.20 18.64 9.39
C SER A 111 21.44 19.39 8.09
N SER A 112 22.72 19.55 7.78
CA SER A 112 23.22 19.87 6.45
C SER A 112 22.51 19.03 5.38
N LEU A 113 22.34 19.62 4.19
CA LEU A 113 21.77 19.03 2.97
C LEU A 113 22.56 17.79 2.54
N SER A 114 22.35 16.67 3.23
CA SER A 114 22.83 15.35 2.83
C SER A 114 21.76 14.70 1.97
N LEU A 115 22.17 14.04 0.88
CA LEU A 115 21.30 13.36 -0.05
C LEU A 115 20.50 12.27 0.69
N PHE A 116 19.28 12.60 1.09
CA PHE A 116 18.42 11.70 1.85
C PHE A 116 18.05 10.46 1.01
N PRO A 117 18.18 9.23 1.54
CA PRO A 117 17.77 8.05 0.80
C PRO A 117 16.26 8.08 0.60
N VAL A 118 15.84 8.19 -0.67
CA VAL A 118 14.44 8.11 -1.07
C VAL A 118 14.09 6.64 -1.29
N MET A 119 13.30 6.07 -0.38
CA MET A 119 12.83 4.71 -0.51
C MET A 119 11.59 4.68 -1.41
N LYS A 120 11.70 3.97 -2.53
CA LYS A 120 10.59 3.67 -3.44
C LYS A 120 10.07 2.27 -3.16
N PRO A 121 8.74 2.06 -3.13
CA PRO A 121 8.19 0.71 -3.04
C PRO A 121 8.42 -0.05 -4.34
N THR A 122 8.53 -1.37 -4.23
CA THR A 122 8.53 -2.27 -5.38
C THR A 122 7.08 -2.55 -5.76
N LEU A 123 6.66 -2.04 -6.91
CA LEU A 123 5.34 -2.32 -7.50
C LEU A 123 5.45 -3.47 -8.52
N PRO A 124 4.39 -4.29 -8.67
CA PRO A 124 4.33 -5.32 -9.72
C PRO A 124 4.39 -4.73 -11.13
N ALA A 125 4.60 -5.59 -12.11
CA ALA A 125 4.46 -5.22 -13.51
C ALA A 125 3.01 -4.82 -13.82
N LEU A 126 2.83 -3.91 -14.79
CA LEU A 126 1.50 -3.40 -15.18
C LEU A 126 0.52 -4.50 -15.58
N ASN A 127 1.05 -5.58 -16.16
CA ASN A 127 0.31 -6.71 -16.71
C ASN A 127 0.43 -7.98 -15.85
N ASP A 128 0.73 -7.84 -14.55
CA ASP A 128 0.88 -8.98 -13.64
C ASP A 128 -0.48 -9.56 -13.22
N THR A 129 -1.13 -10.27 -14.15
CA THR A 129 -2.40 -10.94 -13.93
C THR A 129 -2.30 -12.02 -12.86
N SER A 130 -1.11 -12.62 -12.70
CA SER A 130 -0.87 -13.63 -11.67
C SER A 130 -0.93 -13.03 -10.27
N PHE A 131 -0.38 -11.82 -10.09
CA PHE A 131 -0.47 -11.09 -8.84
C PHE A 131 -1.92 -10.71 -8.53
N ALA A 132 -2.66 -10.19 -9.52
CA ALA A 132 -4.07 -9.82 -9.35
C ALA A 132 -4.92 -11.03 -8.92
N ALA A 133 -4.79 -12.17 -9.60
CA ALA A 133 -5.51 -13.40 -9.25
C ALA A 133 -5.16 -13.89 -7.84
N ASN A 134 -3.87 -13.90 -7.50
CA ASN A 134 -3.39 -14.30 -6.17
C ASN A 134 -3.85 -13.34 -5.06
N PHE A 135 -3.97 -12.04 -5.36
CA PHE A 135 -4.47 -11.05 -4.41
C PHE A 135 -5.95 -11.28 -4.11
N SER A 136 -6.79 -11.45 -5.14
CA SER A 136 -8.22 -11.69 -4.98
C SER A 136 -8.51 -12.96 -4.19
N GLN A 137 -7.70 -14.02 -4.34
CA GLN A 137 -7.82 -15.25 -3.56
C GLN A 137 -7.53 -15.08 -2.05
N LYS A 138 -6.80 -14.02 -1.66
CA LYS A 138 -6.53 -13.72 -0.25
C LYS A 138 -7.70 -13.05 0.45
N ILE A 139 -8.58 -12.38 -0.29
CA ILE A 139 -9.77 -11.74 0.25
C ILE A 139 -10.75 -12.84 0.66
N ARG A 140 -10.82 -13.11 1.96
CA ARG A 140 -11.70 -14.12 2.54
C ARG A 140 -12.62 -13.51 3.56
N SER A 141 -13.85 -14.02 3.60
CA SER A 141 -14.82 -13.66 4.65
C SER A 141 -14.24 -13.94 6.04
N LEU A 142 -14.55 -13.04 6.98
CA LEU A 142 -14.10 -13.11 8.37
C LEU A 142 -14.47 -14.44 9.04
N GLY A 143 -15.62 -15.03 8.68
CA GLY A 143 -16.13 -16.29 9.22
C GLY A 143 -15.55 -17.56 8.58
N SER A 144 -14.65 -17.46 7.60
CA SER A 144 -14.09 -18.65 6.94
C SER A 144 -13.09 -19.40 7.86
N LYS A 145 -13.35 -20.70 8.07
CA LYS A 145 -12.35 -21.60 8.67
C LYS A 145 -11.08 -21.59 7.80
N ASN A 146 -9.92 -21.84 8.39
CA ASN A 146 -8.67 -22.04 7.65
C ASN A 146 -8.75 -23.35 6.86
N SER A 147 -9.50 -23.38 5.74
CA SER A 147 -9.44 -24.47 4.79
C SER A 147 -8.33 -24.19 3.80
N SER A 148 -7.25 -24.95 3.90
CA SER A 148 -6.33 -25.22 2.81
C SER A 148 -7.13 -25.72 1.60
N GLY A 149 -6.95 -25.07 0.45
CA GLY A 149 -7.25 -25.53 -0.91
C GLY A 149 -8.49 -26.40 -1.11
N CYS A 150 -9.52 -25.85 -1.77
CA CYS A 150 -10.41 -26.69 -2.56
C CYS A 150 -9.67 -26.99 -3.87
N SER A 151 -9.01 -28.14 -3.95
CA SER A 151 -8.62 -28.73 -5.22
C SER A 151 -9.89 -29.25 -5.89
N SER A 152 -10.25 -28.70 -7.05
CA SER A 152 -11.23 -29.29 -7.94
C SER A 152 -10.53 -30.13 -8.99
N GLU A 153 -11.00 -31.37 -9.09
CA GLU A 153 -10.78 -32.41 -10.11
C GLU A 153 -11.03 -31.94 -11.54
#